data_AF-A0A0B7GYD4-F1
#
_entry.id   AF-A0A0B7GYD4-F1
#
_cell.length_a   1.000
_cell.length_b   1.000
_cell.length_c   1.000
_cell.angle_alpha   90.00
_cell.angle_beta   90.00
_cell.angle_gamma   90.00
#
_symmetry.space_group_name_H-M   'P 1'
#
loop_
_entity.id
_entity.type
_entity.pdbx_description
1 polymer ?
#
loop_
_entity_poly.entity_id
_entity_poly.type
_entity_poly.pdbx_seq_one_letter_code
_entity_poly.pdbx_strand_id
1 'polypeptide(L)'
;MSFQQKINERIAQECKKLKAFNVGASRAYYCAFLKAKDYLIANGISKQKYKQMVKNKKERAYSHGSIQKVLYTVKSTKNNKIDWSTLFLCWDNLYKQRIVADYDEQLITEDNFDKILSDLQFVLAIF
;
A
#
# COMPACT_ATOMS: atom_id res chain seq x y z
N MET A 1 12.23 5.75 5.50
CA MET A 1 11.61 4.41 5.55
C MET A 1 11.89 3.76 6.88
N SER A 2 10.86 3.22 7.54
CA SER A 2 10.98 2.44 8.76
C SER A 2 11.66 1.08 8.53
N PHE A 3 12.23 0.49 9.58
CA PHE A 3 12.85 -0.84 9.54
C PHE A 3 11.89 -1.93 9.04
N GLN A 4 10.63 -1.89 9.50
CA GLN A 4 9.57 -2.81 9.08
C GLN A 4 9.29 -2.73 7.57
N GLN A 5 9.33 -1.53 6.97
CA GLN A 5 9.15 -1.37 5.52
C GLN A 5 10.29 -2.03 4.74
N LYS A 6 11.54 -1.77 5.12
CA LYS A 6 12.72 -2.36 4.48
C LYS A 6 12.68 -3.88 4.51
N ILE A 7 12.25 -4.45 5.63
CA ILE A 7 12.06 -5.91 5.76
C ILE A 7 10.97 -6.40 4.80
N ASN A 8 9.80 -5.77 4.78
CA ASN A 8 8.70 -6.20 3.92
C ASN A 8 9.07 -6.11 2.43
N GLU A 9 9.74 -5.04 2.00
CA GLU A 9 10.23 -4.89 0.63
C GLU A 9 11.22 -6.00 0.26
N ARG A 10 12.23 -6.22 1.12
CA ARG A 10 13.23 -7.27 0.91
C ARG A 10 12.59 -8.65 0.82
N ILE A 11 11.69 -8.99 1.75
CA ILE A 11 11.00 -10.28 1.74
C ILE A 11 10.16 -10.43 0.46
N ALA A 12 9.43 -9.38 0.05
CA ALA A 12 8.66 -9.42 -1.19
C ALA A 12 9.55 -9.74 -2.40
N GLN A 13 10.73 -9.14 -2.49
CA GLN A 13 11.69 -9.41 -3.56
C GLN A 13 12.29 -10.83 -3.48
N GLU A 14 12.63 -11.31 -2.28
CA GLU A 14 13.16 -12.66 -2.06
C GLU A 14 12.12 -13.76 -2.40
N CYS A 15 10.84 -13.50 -2.13
CA CYS A 15 9.75 -14.42 -2.45
C CYS A 15 9.66 -14.76 -3.94
N LYS A 16 10.14 -13.88 -4.85
CA LYS A 16 10.23 -14.21 -6.28
C LYS A 16 11.12 -15.43 -6.51
N LYS A 17 12.30 -15.44 -5.89
CA LYS A 17 13.30 -16.51 -6.04
C LYS A 17 12.81 -17.83 -5.42
N LEU A 18 12.08 -17.72 -4.32
CA LEU A 18 11.54 -18.87 -3.58
C LEU A 18 10.19 -19.36 -4.12
N LYS A 19 9.63 -18.69 -5.15
CA LYS A 19 8.27 -18.94 -5.66
C LYS A 19 7.19 -18.90 -4.58
N ALA A 20 7.43 -18.16 -3.50
CA ALA A 20 6.52 -17.98 -2.38
C ALA A 20 5.61 -16.76 -2.61
N PHE A 21 4.88 -16.77 -3.73
CA PHE A 21 4.23 -15.58 -4.28
C PHE A 21 3.13 -15.00 -3.39
N ASN A 22 2.30 -15.82 -2.75
CA ASN A 22 1.28 -15.35 -1.79
C ASN A 22 1.93 -14.57 -0.63
N VAL A 23 2.97 -15.14 -0.02
CA VAL A 23 3.73 -14.45 1.05
C VAL A 23 4.31 -13.14 0.53
N GLY A 24 4.91 -13.15 -0.66
CA GLY A 24 5.47 -11.95 -1.28
C GLY A 24 4.42 -10.87 -1.51
N ALA A 25 3.22 -11.22 -1.96
CA ALA A 25 2.14 -10.29 -2.27
C ALA A 25 1.60 -9.61 -1.01
N SER A 26 1.42 -10.39 0.06
CA SER A 26 1.06 -9.86 1.38
C SER A 26 2.09 -8.84 1.86
N ARG A 27 3.38 -9.18 1.76
CA ARG A 27 4.49 -8.31 2.17
C ARG A 27 4.60 -7.05 1.30
N ALA A 28 4.37 -7.17 0.00
CA ALA A 28 4.35 -6.03 -0.93
C ALA A 28 3.29 -5.01 -0.52
N TYR A 29 2.04 -5.44 -0.30
CA TYR A 29 0.98 -4.55 0.16
C TYR A 29 1.31 -3.89 1.51
N TYR A 30 1.80 -4.65 2.50
CA TYR A 30 2.15 -4.06 3.80
C TYR A 30 3.30 -3.07 3.72
N CYS A 31 4.25 -3.25 2.78
CA CYS A 31 5.29 -2.26 2.51
C CYS A 31 4.69 -0.96 1.98
N ALA A 32 3.90 -1.03 0.91
CA ALA A 32 3.18 0.12 0.34
C ALA A 32 2.31 0.82 1.38
N PHE A 33 1.60 0.07 2.21
CA PHE A 33 0.74 0.58 3.28
C PHE A 33 1.52 1.40 4.32
N LEU A 34 2.63 0.85 4.81
CA LEU A 34 3.47 1.57 5.78
C LEU A 34 4.08 2.81 5.13
N LYS A 35 4.49 2.73 3.86
CA LYS A 35 5.06 3.84 3.12
C LYS A 35 4.04 4.97 2.93
N ALA A 36 2.79 4.65 2.61
CA ALA A 36 1.69 5.62 2.55
C ALA A 36 1.46 6.32 3.90
N LYS A 37 1.56 5.59 5.01
CA LYS A 37 1.48 6.20 6.35
C LYS A 37 2.59 7.21 6.60
N ASP A 38 3.84 6.86 6.26
CA ASP A 38 4.97 7.76 6.41
C ASP A 38 4.79 9.02 5.55
N TYR A 39 4.32 8.85 4.30
CA TYR A 39 3.98 9.96 3.42
C TYR A 39 2.93 10.88 4.05
N LEU A 40 1.84 10.33 4.61
CA LEU A 40 0.82 11.14 5.29
C LEU A 40 1.41 11.94 6.47
N ILE A 41 2.28 11.32 7.27
CA ILE A 41 2.95 11.98 8.39
C ILE A 41 3.86 13.11 7.90
N ALA A 42 4.68 12.85 6.88
CA ALA A 42 5.55 13.86 6.25
C ALA A 42 4.75 15.03 5.66
N ASN A 43 3.49 14.78 5.27
CA ASN A 43 2.55 15.79 4.79
C ASN A 43 1.72 16.45 5.91
N GLY A 44 2.14 16.33 7.18
CA GLY A 44 1.52 17.02 8.31
C GLY A 44 0.20 16.41 8.79
N ILE A 45 -0.07 15.14 8.43
CA ILE A 45 -1.21 14.38 8.94
C ILE A 45 -0.78 13.58 10.17
N SER A 46 -0.85 14.23 11.34
CA SER A 46 -0.62 13.56 12.63
C SER A 46 -1.64 12.45 12.88
N LYS A 47 -1.34 11.51 13.78
CA LYS A 47 -2.27 10.44 14.18
C LYS A 47 -3.62 10.99 14.66
N GLN A 48 -3.62 12.11 15.38
CA GLN A 48 -4.85 12.76 15.85
C GLN A 48 -5.63 13.38 14.68
N LYS A 49 -4.94 14.09 13.78
CA LYS A 49 -5.55 14.66 12.57
C LYS A 49 -6.12 13.57 11.67
N TYR A 50 -5.41 12.47 11.48
CA TYR A 50 -5.90 11.28 10.77
C TYR A 50 -7.22 10.77 11.36
N LYS A 51 -7.26 10.54 12.68
CA LYS A 51 -8.49 10.09 13.36
C LYS A 51 -9.65 11.06 13.20
N GLN A 52 -9.38 12.37 13.19
CA GLN A 52 -10.41 13.39 12.93
C GLN A 52 -10.92 13.36 11.49
N MET A 53 -10.05 13.10 10.52
CA MET A 53 -10.42 13.01 9.09
C MET A 53 -11.25 11.75 8.77
N VAL A 54 -11.03 10.66 9.50
CA VAL A 54 -11.72 9.36 9.31
C VAL A 54 -12.96 9.25 10.22
N LYS A 55 -13.52 10.36 10.73
CA LYS A 55 -14.56 10.43 11.80
C LYS A 55 -15.86 9.61 11.63
N ASN A 56 -16.04 8.82 10.58
CA ASN A 56 -17.10 7.82 10.53
C ASN A 56 -16.74 6.62 11.43
N LYS A 57 -17.46 6.49 12.56
CA LYS A 57 -17.26 5.45 13.59
C LYS A 57 -17.30 3.99 13.08
N LYS A 58 -17.71 3.76 11.83
CA LYS A 58 -17.82 2.42 11.23
C LYS A 58 -16.55 1.96 10.49
N GLU A 59 -15.63 2.86 10.14
CA GLU A 59 -14.39 2.47 9.44
C GLU A 59 -13.24 2.20 10.41
N ARG A 60 -12.59 1.04 10.26
CA ARG A 60 -11.37 0.73 11.01
C ARG A 60 -10.28 1.73 10.66
N ALA A 61 -9.75 2.41 11.67
CA ALA A 61 -8.63 3.33 11.49
C ALA A 61 -7.41 2.58 10.93
N TYR A 62 -6.70 3.22 10.00
CA TYR A 62 -5.57 2.61 9.29
C TYR A 62 -5.96 1.29 8.60
N SER A 63 -7.15 1.26 7.99
CA SER A 63 -7.52 0.32 6.93
C SER A 63 -7.11 0.86 5.56
N HIS A 64 -7.09 -0.02 4.55
CA HIS A 64 -6.90 0.34 3.13
C HIS A 64 -7.71 1.57 2.72
N GLY A 65 -9.05 1.45 2.83
CA GLY A 65 -9.98 2.52 2.43
C GLY A 65 -9.80 3.80 3.24
N SER A 66 -9.52 3.70 4.54
CA SER A 66 -9.29 4.91 5.35
C SER A 66 -8.01 5.67 4.95
N ILE A 67 -6.93 4.96 4.57
CA ILE A 67 -5.71 5.62 4.08
C ILE A 67 -5.98 6.26 2.73
N GLN A 68 -6.63 5.55 1.81
CA GLN A 68 -6.98 6.04 0.49
C GLN A 68 -7.82 7.33 0.56
N LYS A 69 -8.82 7.37 1.45
CA LYS A 69 -9.64 8.56 1.68
C LYS A 69 -8.83 9.78 2.14
N VAL A 70 -7.88 9.57 3.05
CA VAL A 70 -6.99 10.64 3.51
C VAL A 70 -6.04 11.07 2.40
N LEU A 71 -5.51 10.14 1.61
CA LEU A 71 -4.69 10.43 0.43
C LEU A 71 -5.45 11.28 -0.61
N TYR A 72 -6.73 11.00 -0.85
CA TYR A 72 -7.58 11.83 -1.72
C TYR A 72 -7.71 13.27 -1.21
N THR A 73 -7.76 13.47 0.10
CA THR A 73 -7.79 14.82 0.69
C THR A 73 -6.45 15.53 0.53
N VAL A 74 -5.34 14.79 0.63
CA VAL A 74 -4.00 15.35 0.35
C VAL A 74 -3.86 15.72 -1.13
N LYS A 75 -4.37 14.89 -2.05
CA LYS A 75 -4.44 15.17 -3.49
C LYS A 75 -5.16 16.49 -3.78
N SER A 76 -6.33 16.72 -3.18
CA SER A 76 -7.14 17.91 -3.47
C SER A 76 -6.58 19.21 -2.88
N THR A 77 -5.69 19.11 -1.89
CA THR A 77 -5.14 20.27 -1.16
C THR A 77 -3.73 20.64 -1.60
N LYS A 78 -3.07 19.81 -2.41
CA LYS A 78 -1.69 20.04 -2.87
C LYS A 78 -1.64 20.08 -4.39
N ASN A 79 -1.05 21.15 -4.93
CA ASN A 79 -0.72 21.24 -6.35
C ASN A 79 0.57 20.45 -6.62
N ASN A 80 0.48 19.11 -6.66
CA ASN A 80 1.59 18.23 -7.01
C ASN A 80 1.34 17.53 -8.35
N LYS A 81 2.42 17.19 -9.05
CA LYS A 81 2.39 16.49 -10.35
C LYS A 81 2.32 14.97 -10.19
N ILE A 82 1.81 14.48 -9.06
CA ILE A 82 1.67 13.04 -8.83
C ILE A 82 0.60 12.50 -9.77
N ASP A 83 0.90 11.41 -10.47
CA ASP A 83 -0.13 10.64 -11.17
C ASP A 83 -0.96 9.84 -10.16
N TRP A 84 -1.92 10.52 -9.57
CA TRP A 84 -2.82 9.96 -8.58
C TRP A 84 -3.70 8.85 -9.14
N SER A 85 -3.97 8.85 -10.45
CA SER A 85 -4.84 7.84 -11.06
C SER A 85 -4.16 6.48 -11.07
N THR A 86 -2.93 6.44 -11.57
CA THR A 86 -2.10 5.24 -11.57
C THR A 86 -1.74 4.82 -10.14
N LEU A 87 -1.46 5.77 -9.25
CA LEU A 87 -1.18 5.46 -7.84
C LEU A 87 -2.33 4.71 -7.17
N PHE A 88 -3.57 5.18 -7.34
CA PHE A 88 -4.72 4.51 -6.73
C PHE A 88 -5.01 3.16 -7.40
N LEU A 89 -4.78 3.02 -8.70
CA LEU A 89 -4.88 1.73 -9.38
C LEU A 89 -3.88 0.71 -8.82
N CYS A 90 -2.60 1.08 -8.69
CA CYS A 90 -1.56 0.22 -8.10
C CYS A 90 -1.88 -0.09 -6.64
N TRP A 91 -2.31 0.89 -5.86
CA TRP A 91 -2.71 0.73 -4.45
C TRP A 91 -3.85 -0.29 -4.30
N ASP A 92 -4.92 -0.16 -5.10
CA ASP A 92 -6.06 -1.06 -5.06
C ASP A 92 -5.71 -2.46 -5.56
N ASN A 93 -4.86 -2.58 -6.60
CA ASN A 93 -4.39 -3.89 -7.07
C ASN A 93 -3.56 -4.60 -6.00
N LEU A 94 -2.60 -3.91 -5.36
CA LEU A 94 -1.81 -4.49 -4.26
C LEU A 94 -2.71 -5.01 -3.14
N TYR A 95 -3.74 -4.26 -2.76
CA TYR A 95 -4.68 -4.71 -1.73
C TYR A 95 -5.50 -5.93 -2.17
N LYS A 96 -6.03 -5.92 -3.40
CA LYS A 96 -6.76 -7.06 -3.96
C LYS A 96 -5.90 -8.32 -3.93
N GLN A 97 -4.66 -8.24 -4.40
CA GLN A 97 -3.75 -9.39 -4.42
C GLN A 97 -3.37 -9.84 -3.01
N ARG A 98 -3.26 -8.92 -2.06
CA ARG A 98 -3.09 -9.28 -0.65
C ARG A 98 -4.31 -10.01 -0.08
N ILE A 99 -5.52 -9.65 -0.47
CA ILE A 99 -6.73 -10.39 -0.04
C ILE A 99 -6.67 -11.82 -0.55
N VAL A 100 -6.38 -12.00 -1.85
CA VAL A 100 -6.21 -13.33 -2.45
C VAL A 100 -5.12 -14.12 -1.71
N ALA A 101 -3.96 -13.49 -1.48
CA ALA A 101 -2.82 -14.15 -0.84
C ALA A 101 -3.07 -14.61 0.60
N ASP A 102 -3.78 -13.80 1.39
CA ASP A 102 -3.95 -14.01 2.83
C ASP A 102 -5.23 -14.80 3.18
N TYR A 103 -6.26 -14.77 2.33
CA TYR A 103 -7.59 -15.25 2.68
C TYR A 103 -8.25 -16.18 1.67
N ASP A 104 -7.83 -16.16 0.40
CA ASP A 104 -8.38 -17.06 -0.59
C ASP A 104 -7.50 -18.31 -0.71
N GLU A 105 -8.09 -19.44 -1.11
CA GLU A 105 -7.35 -20.67 -1.40
C GLU A 105 -6.54 -20.57 -2.72
N GLN A 106 -6.73 -19.49 -3.47
CA GLN A 106 -6.10 -19.27 -4.77
C GLN A 106 -4.61 -18.90 -4.63
N LEU A 107 -3.78 -19.55 -5.45
CA LEU A 107 -2.36 -19.23 -5.58
C LEU A 107 -2.13 -18.07 -6.55
N ILE A 108 -1.25 -17.16 -6.18
CA ILE A 108 -0.75 -16.10 -7.06
C ILE A 108 0.22 -16.73 -8.06
N THR A 109 0.02 -16.44 -9.35
CA THR A 109 0.92 -16.87 -10.43
C THR A 109 2.15 -15.97 -10.49
N GLU A 110 3.20 -16.43 -11.16
CA GLU A 110 4.42 -15.64 -11.37
C GLU A 110 4.14 -14.32 -12.12
N ASP A 111 3.33 -14.36 -13.18
CA ASP A 111 2.94 -13.15 -13.93
C ASP A 111 2.21 -12.13 -13.06
N ASN A 112 1.27 -12.61 -12.23
CA ASN A 112 0.57 -11.76 -11.27
C ASN A 112 1.56 -11.19 -10.24
N PHE A 113 2.53 -12.00 -9.81
CA PHE A 113 3.54 -11.57 -8.86
C PHE A 113 4.48 -10.50 -9.43
N ASP A 114 4.85 -10.60 -10.70
CA ASP A 114 5.65 -9.58 -11.37
C ASP A 114 4.90 -8.25 -11.50
N LYS A 115 3.59 -8.32 -11.78
CA LYS A 115 2.74 -7.13 -11.74
C LYS A 115 2.67 -6.51 -10.33
N ILE A 116 2.55 -7.34 -9.29
CA ILE A 116 2.55 -6.88 -7.88
C ILE A 116 3.86 -6.16 -7.54
N LEU A 117 5.01 -6.70 -7.94
CA LEU A 117 6.31 -6.06 -7.71
C LEU A 117 6.42 -4.74 -8.48
N SER A 118 5.95 -4.69 -9.74
CA SER A 118 5.90 -3.45 -10.52
C SER A 118 5.03 -2.38 -9.86
N ASP A 119 3.84 -2.75 -9.36
CA ASP A 119 2.92 -1.84 -8.69
C ASP A 119 3.51 -1.34 -7.35
N LEU A 120 4.19 -2.22 -6.60
CA LEU A 120 4.92 -1.83 -5.40
C LEU A 120 5.97 -0.77 -5.72
N GLN A 121 6.81 -0.99 -6.73
CA GLN A 121 7.87 -0.03 -7.10
C GLN A 121 7.29 1.33 -7.52
N PHE A 122 6.19 1.33 -8.27
CA PHE A 122 5.49 2.57 -8.62
C PHE A 122 5.02 3.35 -7.37
N VAL A 123 4.40 2.66 -6.42
CA VAL A 123 3.92 3.27 -5.16
C VAL A 123 5.10 3.79 -4.32
N LEU A 124 6.18 3.03 -4.21
CA LEU A 124 7.38 3.42 -3.46
C LEU A 124 8.12 4.61 -4.06
N ALA A 125 8.02 4.82 -5.37
CA ALA A 125 8.61 5.98 -6.05
C ALA A 125 7.85 7.29 -5.79
N ILE A 126 6.56 7.21 -5.43
CA ILE A 126 5.72 8.37 -5.15
C ILE A 126 5.75 8.76 -3.66
N PHE A 127 5.65 7.77 -2.78
CA PHE A 127 5.63 7.99 -1.33
C PHE A 127 7.04 8.08 -0.74
#